data_AF-A0A412RQP5-F1
#
_entry.id   AF-A0A412RQP5-F1
#
_cell.length_a   1.000
_cell.length_b   1.000
_cell.length_c   1.000
_cell.angle_alpha   90.00
_cell.angle_beta   90.00
_cell.angle_gamma   90.00
#
_symmetry.space_group_name_H-M   'P 1'
#
loop_
_entity.id
_entity.type
_entity.pdbx_description
1 polymer ?
#
loop_
_entity_poly.entity_id
_entity_poly.type
_entity_poly.pdbx_seq_one_letter_code
_entity_poly.pdbx_strand_id
1 'polypeptide(L)'
;MMRYKSSGVVKGVTMENKHTMSDLYQMQSMSLNDKIRMTKYRIKEWVNTYGEDGVYLSFSSGKDSTVLGHIIREVCGYKNIPFVFVDVPTQYPELKQFAQTFDNLVILKPKISFAEVCEKYGFPMFSKEISECVADSRKYIRILDRQTDRQTDRQGFRLLIA
;
A
#
# COMPACT_ATOMS: atom_id res chain seq x y z
N MET A 1 17.49 2.29 -7.78
CA MET A 1 17.43 0.82 -7.59
C MET A 1 16.96 0.54 -6.16
N MET A 2 15.65 0.37 -5.96
CA MET A 2 15.09 0.07 -4.63
C MET A 2 15.46 -1.38 -4.25
N ARG A 3 16.30 -1.55 -3.23
CA ARG A 3 16.55 -2.85 -2.62
C ARG A 3 15.42 -3.13 -1.63
N TYR A 4 14.54 -4.07 -1.97
CA TYR A 4 13.61 -4.65 -0.99
C TYR A 4 14.43 -5.46 0.01
N LYS A 5 14.64 -4.94 1.23
CA LYS A 5 15.11 -5.76 2.34
C LYS A 5 13.91 -6.49 2.92
N SER A 6 13.82 -7.79 2.64
CA SER A 6 13.02 -8.71 3.45
C SER A 6 13.70 -8.81 4.82
N SER A 7 13.20 -8.08 5.81
CA SER A 7 13.65 -8.25 7.20
C SER A 7 12.52 -7.87 8.15
N GLY A 8 11.54 -8.77 8.23
CA GLY A 8 10.54 -8.83 9.27
C GLY A 8 10.41 -10.27 9.74
N VAL A 9 11.02 -10.61 10.87
CA VAL A 9 10.76 -11.88 11.57
C VAL A 9 9.36 -11.78 12.15
N VAL A 10 8.36 -12.23 11.39
CA VAL A 10 7.05 -12.61 11.92
C VAL A 10 7.16 -14.10 12.20
N LYS A 11 6.96 -14.51 13.47
CA LYS A 11 7.04 -15.91 13.89
C LYS A 11 6.12 -16.78 13.01
N GLY A 12 6.70 -17.75 12.29
CA GLY A 12 6.00 -18.99 11.93
C GLY A 12 5.48 -19.16 10.49
N VAL A 13 5.80 -18.29 9.52
CA VAL A 13 5.55 -18.57 8.09
C VAL A 13 6.73 -18.08 7.27
N THR A 14 7.54 -19.01 6.74
CA THR A 14 8.46 -18.69 5.64
C THR A 14 7.61 -18.39 4.41
N MET A 15 7.36 -17.11 4.14
CA MET A 15 6.76 -16.65 2.88
C MET A 15 7.74 -16.98 1.76
N GLU A 16 7.54 -18.14 1.12
CA GLU A 16 8.27 -18.51 -0.07
C GLU A 16 7.90 -17.51 -1.18
N ASN A 17 8.91 -16.89 -1.78
CA ASN A 17 8.66 -15.96 -2.88
C ASN A 17 8.05 -16.75 -4.04
N LYS A 18 6.81 -16.42 -4.42
CA LYS A 18 6.09 -17.03 -5.54
C LYS A 18 6.87 -16.98 -6.87
N HIS A 19 7.79 -16.03 -7.01
CA HIS A 19 8.59 -15.81 -8.20
C HIS A 19 10.08 -15.70 -7.88
N THR A 20 10.90 -16.35 -8.69
CA THR A 20 12.35 -16.20 -8.67
C THR A 20 12.78 -14.92 -9.38
N MET A 21 14.03 -14.49 -9.19
CA MET A 21 14.56 -13.33 -9.92
C MET A 21 14.56 -13.54 -11.44
N SER A 22 14.82 -14.77 -11.91
CA SER A 22 14.79 -15.10 -13.34
C SER A 22 13.38 -14.92 -13.91
N ASP A 23 12.35 -15.36 -13.18
CA ASP A 23 10.96 -15.20 -13.58
C ASP A 23 10.60 -13.71 -13.76
N LEU A 24 11.07 -12.85 -12.85
CA LEU A 24 10.80 -11.41 -12.93
C LEU A 24 11.45 -10.76 -14.15
N TYR A 25 12.69 -11.15 -14.50
CA TYR A 25 13.34 -10.65 -15.71
C TYR A 25 12.61 -11.11 -16.97
N GLN A 26 12.17 -12.36 -17.00
CA GLN A 26 11.37 -12.89 -18.10
C GLN A 26 10.02 -12.16 -18.23
N MET A 27 9.30 -11.95 -17.13
CA MET A 27 8.03 -11.21 -17.17
C MET A 27 8.20 -9.76 -17.63
N GLN A 28 9.31 -9.12 -17.26
CA GLN A 28 9.64 -7.77 -17.73
C GLN A 28 9.94 -7.73 -19.23
N SER A 29 10.58 -8.76 -19.80
CA SER A 29 10.90 -8.83 -21.23
C SER A 29 9.73 -9.20 -22.14
N MET A 30 8.60 -9.64 -21.57
CA MET A 30 7.40 -9.99 -22.34
C MET A 30 6.86 -8.83 -23.17
N SER A 31 6.23 -9.17 -24.30
CA SER A 31 5.55 -8.20 -25.17
C SER A 31 4.40 -7.50 -24.44
N LEU A 32 3.99 -6.33 -24.94
CA LEU A 32 2.85 -5.60 -24.39
C LEU A 32 1.56 -6.45 -24.42
N ASN A 33 1.33 -7.16 -25.53
CA ASN A 33 0.14 -8.01 -25.69
C ASN A 33 0.10 -9.14 -24.66
N ASP A 34 1.24 -9.74 -24.36
CA ASP A 34 1.32 -10.79 -23.34
C ASP A 34 1.04 -10.23 -21.95
N LYS A 35 1.59 -9.04 -21.64
CA LYS A 35 1.31 -8.34 -20.37
C LYS A 35 -0.17 -7.99 -20.22
N ILE A 36 -0.83 -7.51 -21.28
CA ILE A 36 -2.28 -7.25 -21.28
C ILE A 36 -3.06 -8.55 -21.05
N ARG A 37 -2.67 -9.65 -21.72
CA ARG A 37 -3.31 -10.97 -21.55
C ARG A 37 -3.17 -11.49 -20.12
N MET A 38 -2.00 -11.35 -19.50
CA MET A 38 -1.76 -11.73 -18.10
C MET A 38 -2.61 -10.89 -17.15
N THR A 39 -2.69 -9.57 -17.35
CA THR A 39 -3.54 -8.69 -16.54
C THR A 39 -5.01 -9.05 -16.67
N LYS A 40 -5.50 -9.30 -17.89
CA LYS A 40 -6.88 -9.77 -18.14
C LYS A 40 -7.18 -11.04 -17.37
N TYR A 41 -6.28 -12.03 -17.41
CA TYR A 41 -6.46 -13.28 -16.67
C TYR A 41 -6.55 -13.01 -15.17
N ARG A 42 -5.66 -12.18 -14.62
CA ARG A 42 -5.67 -11.85 -13.18
C ARG A 42 -6.96 -11.15 -12.75
N ILE A 43 -7.49 -10.23 -13.56
CA ILE A 43 -8.75 -9.54 -13.28
C ILE A 43 -9.91 -10.55 -13.29
N LYS A 44 -9.97 -11.42 -14.30
CA LYS A 44 -11.01 -12.46 -14.38
C LYS A 44 -11.01 -13.37 -13.17
N GLU A 45 -9.85 -13.86 -12.74
CA GLU A 45 -9.74 -14.69 -11.54
C GLU A 45 -10.23 -13.97 -10.29
N TRP A 46 -9.89 -12.69 -10.16
CA TRP A 46 -10.35 -11.87 -9.04
C TRP A 46 -11.88 -11.73 -9.05
N VAL A 47 -12.47 -11.39 -10.20
CA VAL A 47 -13.93 -11.28 -10.35
C VAL A 47 -14.63 -12.63 -10.15
N ASN A 48 -14.06 -13.72 -10.66
CA ASN A 48 -14.60 -15.08 -10.45
C ASN A 48 -14.62 -15.47 -8.97
N THR A 49 -13.63 -15.00 -8.20
CA THR A 49 -13.50 -15.32 -6.77
C THR A 49 -14.49 -14.54 -5.91
N TYR A 50 -14.71 -13.25 -6.21
CA TYR A 50 -15.47 -12.34 -5.35
C TYR A 50 -16.82 -11.90 -5.94
N GLY A 51 -17.13 -12.26 -7.18
CA GLY A 51 -18.28 -11.76 -7.93
C GLY A 51 -18.06 -10.34 -8.45
N GLU A 52 -18.77 -9.95 -9.52
CA GLU A 52 -18.65 -8.60 -10.08
C GLU A 52 -19.09 -7.53 -9.06
N ASP A 53 -20.13 -7.80 -8.28
CA ASP A 53 -20.65 -6.91 -7.23
C ASP A 53 -19.74 -6.83 -5.99
N GLY A 54 -18.81 -7.78 -5.83
CA GLY A 54 -17.85 -7.83 -4.72
C GLY A 54 -16.53 -7.12 -5.01
N VAL A 55 -16.37 -6.53 -6.20
CA VAL A 55 -15.12 -5.92 -6.66
C VAL A 55 -15.32 -4.45 -6.98
N TYR A 56 -14.32 -3.64 -6.67
CA TYR A 56 -14.25 -2.23 -7.05
C TYR A 56 -12.84 -1.86 -7.48
N LEU A 57 -12.72 -0.81 -8.31
CA LEU A 57 -11.43 -0.22 -8.65
C LEU A 57 -11.16 0.97 -7.74
N SER A 58 -10.08 0.94 -6.95
CA SER A 58 -9.56 2.16 -6.31
C SER A 58 -9.01 3.08 -7.40
N PHE A 59 -9.71 4.17 -7.68
CA PHE A 59 -9.43 5.04 -8.81
C PHE A 59 -8.85 6.37 -8.33
N SER A 60 -7.61 6.67 -8.72
CA SER A 60 -6.92 7.90 -8.32
C SER A 60 -6.88 8.96 -9.42
N SER A 61 -7.51 8.69 -10.57
CA SER A 61 -7.35 9.48 -11.80
C SER A 61 -5.93 9.51 -12.37
N GLY A 62 -4.99 8.74 -11.80
CA GLY A 62 -3.62 8.64 -12.28
C GLY A 62 -3.48 7.59 -13.39
N LYS A 63 -2.42 7.73 -14.21
CA LYS A 63 -2.10 6.86 -15.37
C LYS A 63 -2.34 5.38 -15.10
N ASP A 64 -1.78 4.84 -14.01
CA ASP A 64 -1.85 3.39 -13.75
C ASP A 64 -3.29 2.94 -13.46
N SER A 65 -4.05 3.71 -12.68
CA SER A 65 -5.46 3.42 -12.42
C SER A 65 -6.35 3.61 -13.64
N THR A 66 -6.01 4.56 -14.52
CA THR A 66 -6.70 4.80 -15.80
C THR A 66 -6.48 3.65 -16.78
N VAL A 67 -5.25 3.17 -16.92
CA VAL A 67 -4.93 2.00 -17.75
C VAL A 67 -5.66 0.77 -17.22
N LEU A 68 -5.66 0.55 -15.90
CA LEU A 68 -6.38 -0.56 -15.30
C LEU A 68 -7.90 -0.45 -15.53
N GLY A 69 -8.47 0.75 -15.39
CA GLY A 69 -9.87 1.02 -15.68
C GLY A 69 -10.24 0.71 -17.14
N HIS A 70 -9.39 1.12 -18.09
CA HIS A 70 -9.57 0.77 -19.50
C HIS A 70 -9.52 -0.74 -19.75
N ILE A 71 -8.60 -1.47 -19.12
CA ILE A 71 -8.54 -2.93 -19.25
C ILE A 71 -9.80 -3.60 -18.66
N ILE A 72 -10.30 -3.12 -17.52
CA ILE A 72 -11.51 -3.64 -16.89
C ILE A 72 -12.72 -3.44 -17.81
N ARG A 73 -12.92 -2.22 -18.34
CA ARG A 73 -14.08 -1.85 -19.15
C ARG A 73 -14.02 -2.41 -20.57
N GLU A 74 -12.94 -2.12 -21.31
CA GLU A 74 -12.86 -2.39 -22.75
C GLU A 74 -12.32 -3.79 -23.06
N VAL A 75 -11.31 -4.25 -22.31
CA VAL A 75 -10.64 -5.51 -22.60
C VAL A 75 -11.34 -6.72 -21.93
N CYS A 76 -11.85 -6.52 -20.72
CA CYS A 76 -12.56 -7.56 -19.96
C CYS A 76 -14.08 -7.49 -20.11
N GLY A 77 -14.64 -6.31 -20.41
CA GLY A 77 -16.09 -6.11 -20.61
C GLY A 77 -16.89 -5.85 -19.34
N TYR A 78 -16.24 -5.67 -18.18
CA TYR A 78 -16.92 -5.46 -16.90
C TYR A 78 -17.32 -4.00 -16.74
N LYS A 79 -18.57 -3.66 -17.07
CA LYS A 79 -19.09 -2.28 -17.02
C LYS A 79 -19.70 -1.89 -15.67
N ASN A 80 -20.03 -2.87 -14.83
CA ASN A 80 -20.75 -2.62 -13.57
C ASN A 80 -19.84 -2.58 -12.33
N ILE A 81 -18.55 -2.93 -12.46
CA ILE A 81 -17.56 -2.74 -11.38
C ILE A 81 -17.45 -1.24 -11.06
N PRO A 82 -17.77 -0.76 -9.86
CA PRO A 82 -17.68 0.67 -9.53
C PRO A 82 -16.22 1.13 -9.45
N PHE A 83 -15.97 2.36 -9.91
CA PHE A 83 -14.71 3.06 -9.69
C PHE A 83 -14.86 3.92 -8.45
N VAL A 84 -13.98 3.76 -7.47
CA VAL A 84 -14.06 4.45 -6.18
C VAL A 84 -12.96 5.50 -6.11
N PHE A 85 -13.37 6.78 -6.15
CA PHE A 85 -12.49 7.94 -6.06
C PHE A 85 -12.64 8.61 -4.70
N VAL A 86 -11.53 8.88 -4.02
CA VAL A 86 -11.53 9.57 -2.73
C VAL A 86 -11.20 11.04 -2.95
N ASP A 87 -12.21 11.89 -2.80
CA ASP A 87 -12.12 13.34 -2.95
C ASP A 87 -11.54 13.96 -1.68
N VAL A 88 -10.24 14.30 -1.73
CA VAL A 88 -9.54 14.98 -0.63
C VAL A 88 -9.21 16.41 -1.04
N PRO A 89 -9.30 17.37 -0.11
CA PRO A 89 -9.14 18.80 -0.43
C PRO A 89 -7.72 19.20 -0.83
N THR A 90 -6.73 18.33 -0.64
CA THR A 90 -5.32 18.58 -0.96
C THR A 90 -4.94 18.16 -2.38
N GLN A 91 -5.88 17.64 -3.17
CA GLN A 91 -5.65 17.24 -4.56
C GLN A 91 -5.98 18.37 -5.54
N TYR A 92 -5.39 18.27 -6.73
CA TYR A 92 -5.71 19.13 -7.86
C TYR A 92 -7.18 18.94 -8.31
N PRO A 93 -7.96 20.01 -8.52
CA PRO A 93 -9.35 19.91 -8.94
C PRO A 93 -9.52 19.19 -10.29
N GLU A 94 -8.52 19.24 -11.15
CA GLU A 94 -8.46 18.56 -12.46
C GLU A 94 -8.56 17.04 -12.31
N LEU A 95 -8.02 16.46 -11.22
CA LEU A 95 -8.10 15.02 -10.98
C LEU A 95 -9.54 14.58 -10.72
N LYS A 96 -10.30 15.41 -10.01
CA LYS A 96 -11.72 15.17 -9.75
C LYS A 96 -12.55 15.36 -11.02
N GLN A 97 -12.28 16.42 -11.79
CA GLN A 97 -12.94 16.64 -13.09
C GLN A 97 -12.70 15.48 -14.04
N PHE A 98 -11.46 14.98 -14.11
CA PHE A 98 -11.12 13.78 -14.89
C PHE A 98 -11.80 12.53 -14.32
N ALA A 99 -11.88 12.36 -13.00
CA ALA A 99 -12.58 11.22 -12.41
C ALA A 99 -14.04 11.15 -12.87
N GLN A 100 -14.69 12.31 -12.89
CA GLN A 100 -16.10 12.47 -13.24
C GLN A 100 -16.42 12.18 -14.71
N THR A 101 -15.42 12.01 -15.58
CA THR A 101 -15.67 11.58 -16.97
C THR A 101 -15.93 10.07 -17.09
N PHE A 102 -15.79 9.30 -16.01
CA PHE A 102 -15.98 7.86 -16.00
C PHE A 102 -17.37 7.48 -15.47
N ASP A 103 -18.01 6.52 -16.12
CA ASP A 103 -19.28 5.96 -15.68
C ASP A 103 -19.12 5.06 -14.44
N ASN A 104 -20.20 4.99 -13.64
CA ASN A 104 -20.27 4.17 -12.42
C ASN A 104 -19.14 4.51 -11.43
N LEU A 105 -18.97 5.81 -11.19
CA LEU A 105 -18.03 6.39 -10.25
C LEU A 105 -18.70 6.64 -8.89
N VAL A 106 -18.08 6.13 -7.82
CA VAL A 106 -18.42 6.39 -6.43
C VAL A 106 -17.40 7.38 -5.86
N ILE A 107 -17.85 8.55 -5.42
CA ILE A 107 -17.01 9.56 -4.80
C ILE A 107 -17.15 9.47 -3.28
N LEU A 108 -16.06 9.13 -2.60
CA LEU A 108 -15.98 9.12 -1.14
C LEU A 108 -15.33 10.42 -0.65
N LYS A 109 -15.85 10.97 0.45
CA LYS A 109 -15.28 12.14 1.12
C LYS A 109 -14.78 11.75 2.52
N PRO A 110 -13.63 12.29 2.96
CA PRO A 110 -13.16 12.15 4.33
C PRO A 110 -14.20 12.61 5.35
N LYS A 111 -14.26 11.92 6.50
CA LYS A 111 -15.15 12.28 7.61
C LYS A 111 -14.68 13.51 8.39
N ILE A 112 -13.37 13.80 8.31
CA ILE A 112 -12.73 14.94 8.95
C ILE A 112 -12.00 15.76 7.89
N SER A 113 -11.96 17.07 8.09
CA SER A 113 -11.25 18.01 7.25
C SER A 113 -9.74 17.84 7.35
N PHE A 114 -9.01 18.33 6.34
CA PHE A 114 -7.55 18.32 6.38
C PHE A 114 -6.99 19.20 7.51
N ALA A 115 -7.69 20.27 7.89
CA ALA A 115 -7.32 21.09 9.04
C ALA A 115 -7.36 20.29 10.35
N GLU A 116 -8.44 19.54 10.59
CA GLU A 116 -8.56 18.67 11.77
C GLU A 116 -7.52 17.55 11.78
N VAL A 117 -7.16 17.02 10.61
CA VAL A 117 -6.04 16.07 10.49
C VAL A 117 -4.73 16.72 10.94
N CYS A 118 -4.45 17.94 10.50
CA CYS A 118 -3.24 18.67 10.86
C CYS A 118 -3.20 19.04 12.35
N GLU A 119 -4.34 19.39 12.95
CA GLU A 119 -4.45 19.67 14.38
C GLU A 119 -4.19 18.40 15.23
N LYS A 120 -4.76 17.27 14.81
CA LYS A 120 -4.67 16.01 15.57
C LYS A 120 -3.35 15.27 15.38
N TYR A 121 -2.78 15.29 14.17
CA TYR A 121 -1.64 14.46 13.79
C TYR A 121 -0.40 15.26 13.37
N GLY A 122 -0.51 16.58 13.28
CA GLY A 122 0.52 17.46 12.73
C GLY A 122 0.47 17.54 11.21
N PHE A 123 1.06 18.61 10.67
CA PHE A 123 1.21 18.79 9.23
C PHE A 123 2.37 17.92 8.71
N PRO A 124 2.22 17.20 7.58
CA PRO A 124 3.26 16.34 7.02
C PRO A 124 4.37 17.17 6.35
N MET A 125 5.20 17.84 7.16
CA MET A 125 6.31 18.68 6.71
C MET A 125 7.55 17.88 6.30
N PHE A 126 7.73 16.68 6.85
CA PHE A 126 8.99 15.94 6.77
C PHE A 126 8.98 14.89 5.66
N SER A 127 10.12 14.73 4.97
CA SER A 127 10.27 13.71 3.94
C SER A 127 10.18 12.29 4.51
N LYS A 128 10.03 11.32 3.61
CA LYS A 128 10.07 9.91 3.98
C LYS A 128 11.39 9.54 4.65
N GLU A 129 12.53 10.09 4.21
CA GLU A 129 13.84 9.79 4.82
C GLU A 129 13.89 10.24 6.28
N ILE A 130 13.41 11.45 6.57
CA ILE A 130 13.39 11.97 7.95
C ILE A 130 12.45 11.12 8.81
N SER A 131 11.27 10.79 8.29
CA SER A 131 10.30 9.95 9.01
C SER A 131 10.85 8.57 9.33
N GLU A 132 11.61 7.96 8.41
CA GLU A 132 12.26 6.67 8.58
C GLU A 132 13.38 6.73 9.64
N CYS A 133 14.25 7.74 9.57
CA CYS A 133 15.31 7.96 10.56
C CYS A 133 14.76 8.08 11.99
N VAL A 134 13.68 8.84 12.18
CA VAL A 134 13.04 9.00 13.48
C VAL A 134 12.38 7.69 13.93
N ALA A 135 11.75 6.94 13.01
CA ALA A 135 11.15 5.64 13.32
C ALA A 135 12.20 4.61 13.79
N ASP A 136 13.32 4.50 13.07
CA ASP A 136 14.41 3.58 13.40
C ASP A 136 15.11 3.98 14.70
N SER A 137 15.34 5.27 14.91
CA SER A 137 15.90 5.78 16.17
C SER A 137 15.02 5.44 17.37
N ARG A 138 13.69 5.64 17.27
CA ARG A 138 12.75 5.24 18.33
C ARG A 138 12.76 3.74 18.60
N LYS A 139 12.90 2.93 17.55
CA LYS A 139 13.01 1.47 17.69
C LYS A 139 14.29 1.08 18.42
N TYR A 140 15.41 1.72 18.08
CA TYR A 140 16.70 1.49 18.74
C TYR A 140 16.68 1.89 20.22
N ILE A 141 16.13 3.07 20.55
CA ILE A 141 15.97 3.52 21.94
C ILE A 141 15.16 2.52 22.76
N ARG A 142 14.03 2.02 22.25
CA ARG A 142 13.24 0.98 22.95
C ARG A 142 14.00 -0.33 23.19
N ILE A 143 14.94 -0.68 22.30
CA ILE A 143 15.79 -1.85 22.48
C ILE A 143 16.80 -1.60 23.59
N LEU A 144 17.42 -0.41 23.60
CA LEU A 144 18.33 0.01 24.65
C LEU A 144 17.64 0.02 26.02
N ASP A 145 16.47 0.66 26.14
CA ASP A 145 15.70 0.74 27.40
C ASP A 145 15.43 -0.66 27.98
N ARG A 146 15.00 -1.61 27.13
CA ARG A 146 14.78 -3.01 27.52
C ARG A 146 16.05 -3.75 27.93
N GLN A 147 17.21 -3.36 27.41
CA GLN A 147 18.50 -3.93 27.80
C GLN A 147 18.98 -3.36 29.13
N THR A 148 18.78 -2.06 29.37
CA THR A 148 19.03 -1.43 30.68
C THR A 148 18.15 -2.06 31.76
N ASP A 149 16.84 -2.18 31.55
CA ASP A 149 15.92 -2.79 32.54
C ASP A 149 16.36 -4.22 32.94
N ARG A 150 16.77 -5.03 31.95
CA ARG A 150 17.30 -6.38 32.20
C ARG A 150 18.62 -6.40 32.97
N GLN A 151 19.45 -5.37 32.85
CA GLN A 151 20.69 -5.26 33.62
C GLN A 151 20.42 -4.80 35.05
N THR A 152 19.49 -3.86 35.27
CA THR A 152 19.07 -3.41 36.60
C THR A 152 18.44 -4.53 37.41
N ASP A 153 17.55 -5.33 36.80
CA ASP A 153 16.96 -6.52 37.44
C ASP A 153 18.03 -7.52 37.88
N ARG A 154 19.05 -7.74 37.03
CA ARG A 154 20.13 -8.70 37.31
C ARG A 154 21.08 -8.25 38.41
N GLN A 155 21.27 -6.94 38.60
CA GLN A 155 22.03 -6.38 39.71
C GLN A 155 21.22 -6.39 41.03
N GLY A 156 19.92 -6.09 40.97
CA GLY A 156 19.03 -6.16 42.14
C GLY A 156 18.93 -7.58 42.73
N PHE A 157 18.81 -8.60 41.88
CA PHE A 157 18.85 -10.00 42.33
C PHE A 157 20.19 -10.41 42.95
N ARG A 158 21.31 -9.82 42.52
CA ARG A 158 22.64 -10.15 43.03
C ARG A 158 22.91 -9.52 44.41
N LEU A 159 22.23 -8.42 44.74
CA LEU A 159 22.29 -7.79 46.06
C LEU A 159 21.39 -8.48 47.11
N LEU A 160 20.36 -9.21 46.67
CA LEU A 160 19.39 -9.88 47.56
C LEU A 160 19.84 -11.28 48.02
N ILE A 161 20.91 -11.83 47.42
CA ILE A 161 21.43 -13.19 47.67
C ILE A 161 22.80 -13.15 48.40
N ALA A 162 23.27 -11.95 48.78
CA ALA A 162 24.48 -11.74 49.57
C ALA A 162 24.12 -11.33 51.00
#